data_AF-A0A2T7DKJ5-F1
#
_entry.id   AF-A0A2T7DKJ5-F1
#
_cell.length_a   1.000
_cell.length_b   1.000
_cell.length_c   1.000
_cell.angle_alpha   90.00
_cell.angle_beta   90.00
_cell.angle_gamma   90.00
#
_symmetry.space_group_name_H-M   'P 1'
#
loop_
_entity.id
_entity.type
_entity.pdbx_description
1 polymer ?
#
loop_
_entity_poly.entity_id
_entity_poly.type
_entity_poly.pdbx_seq_one_letter_code
_entity_poly.pdbx_strand_id
1 'polypeptide(L)'
;MAITTSRIRVDKLEASLGATNISEFCLYLVDLLKKRVKSIEERFQACNHEMHSQIELYEHSIVEFHDTLSKLIKESEKKSMEHYAEGMPSEFWSRISLLIDGWSLEKKISNNDANILREMAWKRDSRLREAYLSSRGKAERELIDSFLKMALPGTSSGLHIVHIAAEMAPVAKVGGLADVISGLGKALQKKGNLVEIILPKYDCMQHNQINNLKVLDVVVQSYFEGNMFANKIWTGTVEGLPVYFIEPQHPGKFFWRAQYYGEHDDFKRFSYFSRVALELLYQSAKKVDIIHCHDWQTAFVAPLYWDVYANLGFNSARICFTCHNFEYQGTAPAQDLAYCGLDVEHLDRADRMRDNSHGRINVVKGAIVYSNIVTTVSPTYAQEVRSEGGRGLQDTLKIHSKKFVRILNGIDTDTWNPSTDRFLKVQYSANDLYGKSANKAALTKQLKMSSANASQPLVGCITRLVPQKGVHLIRHAIYKTAELGGQFILLGSSPVPNIQVCFLGGVFYYIWPYLNLERKGKQPSVPHE
;
A
#
# COMPACT_ATOMS: atom_id res chain seq x y z
N MET A 1 -47.21 -20.19 -8.06
CA MET A 1 -47.12 -21.62 -7.68
C MET A 1 -48.12 -22.01 -6.59
N ALA A 2 -48.08 -21.44 -5.38
CA ALA A 2 -49.01 -21.81 -4.29
C ALA A 2 -50.50 -21.58 -4.60
N ILE A 3 -50.85 -20.45 -5.24
CA ILE A 3 -52.25 -20.12 -5.63
C ILE A 3 -52.77 -21.11 -6.68
N THR A 4 -51.93 -21.45 -7.66
CA THR A 4 -52.22 -22.44 -8.72
C THR A 4 -52.50 -23.82 -8.11
N THR A 5 -51.69 -24.24 -7.14
CA THR A 5 -51.89 -25.51 -6.41
C THR A 5 -53.19 -25.51 -5.59
N SER A 6 -53.54 -24.38 -4.96
CA SER A 6 -54.80 -24.24 -4.22
C SER A 6 -56.02 -24.30 -5.15
N ARG A 7 -55.95 -23.68 -6.33
CA ARG A 7 -57.01 -23.70 -7.35
C ARG A 7 -57.27 -25.13 -7.85
N ILE A 8 -56.21 -25.85 -8.20
CA ILE A 8 -56.28 -27.26 -8.60
C ILE A 8 -56.88 -28.16 -7.49
N ARG A 9 -56.59 -27.86 -6.21
CA ARG A 9 -57.19 -28.59 -5.07
C ARG A 9 -58.69 -28.30 -4.91
N VAL A 10 -59.10 -27.05 -5.11
CA VAL A 10 -60.52 -26.65 -5.09
C VAL A 10 -61.29 -27.30 -6.25
N ASP A 11 -60.72 -27.31 -7.45
CA ASP A 11 -61.35 -27.94 -8.62
C ASP A 11 -61.46 -29.47 -8.46
N LYS A 12 -60.45 -30.11 -7.85
CA LYS A 12 -60.52 -31.55 -7.49
C LYS A 12 -61.57 -31.84 -6.42
N LEU A 13 -61.77 -30.94 -5.46
CA LEU A 13 -62.83 -31.06 -4.46
C LEU A 13 -64.22 -30.99 -5.11
N GLU A 14 -64.45 -30.08 -6.06
CA GLU A 14 -65.71 -30.02 -6.83
C GLU A 14 -65.99 -31.29 -7.63
N ALA A 15 -64.98 -31.82 -8.32
CA ALA A 15 -65.12 -33.06 -9.08
C ALA A 15 -65.48 -34.25 -8.17
N SER A 16 -64.99 -34.26 -6.93
CA SER A 16 -65.31 -35.30 -5.94
C SER A 16 -66.66 -35.08 -5.23
N LEU A 17 -67.19 -33.86 -5.23
CA LEU A 17 -68.48 -33.50 -4.62
C LEU A 17 -69.68 -33.79 -5.54
N GLY A 18 -69.52 -33.77 -6.86
CA GLY A 18 -70.58 -34.09 -7.82
C GLY A 18 -71.00 -35.57 -7.86
N ALA A 19 -70.25 -36.47 -7.22
CA ALA A 19 -70.45 -37.93 -7.28
C ALA A 19 -71.19 -38.53 -6.07
N THR A 20 -71.53 -37.74 -5.05
CA THR A 20 -72.10 -38.26 -3.79
C THR A 20 -73.16 -37.31 -3.23
N ASN A 21 -74.22 -37.85 -2.63
CA ASN A 21 -75.33 -37.08 -2.04
C ASN A 21 -74.81 -36.34 -0.79
N ILE A 22 -74.56 -35.03 -0.90
CA ILE A 22 -73.83 -34.24 0.12
C ILE A 22 -74.68 -33.06 0.61
N SER A 23 -74.62 -32.82 1.92
CA SER A 23 -75.27 -31.73 2.69
C SER A 23 -74.97 -30.33 2.16
N GLU A 24 -75.98 -29.45 2.22
CA GLU A 24 -75.96 -28.01 1.91
C GLU A 24 -74.77 -27.26 2.56
N PHE A 25 -74.29 -27.76 3.71
CA PHE A 25 -73.12 -27.25 4.42
C PHE A 25 -71.81 -27.35 3.64
N CYS A 26 -71.62 -28.41 2.83
CA CYS A 26 -70.39 -28.59 2.05
C CYS A 26 -70.36 -27.65 0.82
N LEU A 27 -71.50 -27.38 0.19
CA LEU A 27 -71.60 -26.39 -0.89
C LEU A 27 -71.30 -24.98 -0.37
N TYR A 28 -71.79 -24.64 0.82
CA TYR A 28 -71.47 -23.37 1.49
C TYR A 28 -69.97 -23.21 1.76
N LEU A 29 -69.30 -24.28 2.24
CA LEU A 29 -67.85 -24.28 2.48
C LEU A 29 -67.03 -24.08 1.19
N VAL A 30 -67.45 -24.71 0.09
CA VAL A 30 -66.81 -24.54 -1.22
C VAL A 30 -66.96 -23.10 -1.73
N ASP A 31 -68.16 -22.50 -1.61
CA ASP A 31 -68.39 -21.11 -1.99
C ASP A 31 -67.55 -20.13 -1.14
N LEU A 32 -67.46 -20.38 0.17
CA LEU A 32 -66.63 -19.58 1.08
C LEU A 32 -65.14 -19.66 0.73
N LEU A 33 -64.64 -20.86 0.37
CA LEU A 33 -63.27 -21.06 -0.08
C LEU A 33 -63.00 -20.35 -1.41
N LYS A 34 -63.95 -20.40 -2.36
CA LYS A 34 -63.85 -19.66 -3.64
C LYS A 34 -63.75 -18.15 -3.42
N LYS A 35 -64.59 -17.60 -2.54
CA LYS A 35 -64.53 -16.17 -2.16
C LYS A 35 -63.20 -15.80 -1.53
N ARG A 36 -62.65 -16.65 -0.66
CA ARG A 36 -61.32 -16.41 -0.06
C ARG A 36 -60.18 -16.50 -1.07
N VAL A 37 -60.20 -17.49 -1.97
CA VAL A 37 -59.19 -17.60 -3.04
C VAL A 37 -59.22 -16.38 -3.93
N LYS A 38 -60.41 -15.92 -4.35
CA LYS A 38 -60.57 -14.71 -5.15
C LYS A 38 -60.03 -13.46 -4.44
N SER A 39 -60.36 -13.28 -3.16
CA SER A 39 -59.86 -12.16 -2.35
C SER A 39 -58.32 -12.18 -2.19
N ILE A 40 -57.72 -13.36 -2.06
CA ILE A 40 -56.26 -13.51 -1.98
C ILE A 40 -55.61 -13.18 -3.33
N GLU A 41 -56.24 -13.56 -4.44
CA GLU A 41 -55.73 -13.30 -5.79
C GLU A 41 -55.78 -11.80 -6.13
N GLU A 42 -56.86 -11.11 -5.76
CA GLU A 42 -56.99 -9.65 -5.87
C GLU A 42 -55.92 -8.92 -5.02
N ARG A 43 -55.69 -9.37 -3.77
CA ARG A 43 -54.62 -8.82 -2.92
C ARG A 43 -53.22 -9.07 -3.46
N PHE A 44 -53.00 -10.24 -4.06
CA PHE A 44 -51.72 -10.57 -4.68
C PHE A 44 -51.46 -9.70 -5.90
N GLN A 45 -52.46 -9.46 -6.76
CA GLN A 45 -52.35 -8.56 -7.90
C GLN A 45 -52.05 -7.11 -7.48
N ALA A 46 -52.74 -6.60 -6.44
CA ALA A 46 -52.48 -5.27 -5.91
C ALA A 46 -51.04 -5.13 -5.37
N CYS A 47 -50.58 -6.11 -4.59
CA CYS A 47 -49.20 -6.15 -4.07
C CYS A 47 -48.16 -6.21 -5.20
N ASN A 48 -48.43 -7.00 -6.25
CA ASN A 48 -47.53 -7.12 -7.39
C ASN A 48 -47.45 -5.82 -8.20
N HIS A 49 -48.57 -5.11 -8.35
CA HIS A 49 -48.61 -3.80 -9.00
C HIS A 49 -47.83 -2.74 -8.20
N GLU A 50 -47.97 -2.73 -6.88
CA GLU A 50 -47.21 -1.83 -6.00
C GLU A 50 -45.71 -2.15 -6.00
N MET A 51 -45.34 -3.43 -6.03
CA MET A 51 -43.94 -3.86 -6.17
C MET A 51 -43.34 -3.42 -7.52
N HIS A 52 -44.08 -3.55 -8.62
CA HIS A 52 -43.64 -3.06 -9.93
C HIS A 52 -43.47 -1.53 -9.94
N SER A 53 -44.40 -0.79 -9.34
CA SER A 53 -44.27 0.67 -9.23
C SER A 53 -43.04 1.08 -8.41
N GLN A 54 -42.72 0.36 -7.33
CA GLN A 54 -41.51 0.60 -6.54
C GLN A 54 -40.24 0.29 -7.33
N ILE A 55 -40.23 -0.78 -8.13
CA ILE A 55 -39.10 -1.13 -9.00
C ILE A 55 -38.86 -0.02 -10.04
N GLU A 56 -39.91 0.49 -10.68
CA GLU A 56 -39.81 1.60 -11.64
C GLU A 56 -39.26 2.89 -11.00
N LEU A 57 -39.67 3.19 -9.76
CA LEU A 57 -39.11 4.33 -9.00
C LEU A 57 -37.63 4.15 -8.68
N TYR A 58 -37.21 2.93 -8.32
CA TYR A 58 -35.80 2.61 -8.09
C TYR A 58 -34.98 2.68 -9.38
N GLU A 59 -35.50 2.19 -10.51
CA GLU A 59 -34.83 2.30 -11.81
C GLU A 59 -34.65 3.75 -12.24
N HIS A 60 -35.67 4.59 -12.07
CA HIS A 60 -35.57 6.03 -12.35
C HIS A 60 -34.52 6.72 -11.46
N SER A 61 -34.48 6.38 -10.17
CA SER A 61 -33.49 6.91 -9.23
C SER A 61 -32.04 6.50 -9.60
N ILE A 62 -31.83 5.27 -10.08
CA ILE A 62 -30.52 4.79 -10.55
C ILE A 62 -30.06 5.55 -11.79
N VAL A 63 -30.97 5.85 -12.72
CA VAL A 63 -30.67 6.64 -13.93
C VAL A 63 -30.32 8.08 -13.54
N GLU A 64 -31.10 8.72 -12.67
CA GLU A 64 -30.85 10.08 -12.20
C GLU A 64 -29.51 10.20 -11.44
N PHE A 65 -29.18 9.18 -10.64
CA PHE A 65 -27.88 9.07 -9.99
C PHE A 65 -26.73 8.97 -11.00
N HIS A 66 -26.86 8.11 -12.02
CA HIS A 66 -25.85 7.99 -13.09
C HIS A 66 -25.66 9.29 -13.88
N ASP A 67 -26.75 10.00 -14.18
CA ASP A 67 -26.70 11.28 -14.88
C ASP A 67 -26.01 12.36 -14.04
N THR A 68 -26.32 12.41 -12.74
CA THR A 68 -25.68 13.33 -11.79
C THR A 68 -24.20 13.02 -11.65
N LEU A 69 -23.84 11.74 -11.53
CA LEU A 69 -22.44 11.29 -11.48
C LEU A 69 -21.69 11.68 -12.76
N SER A 70 -22.31 11.50 -13.92
CA SER A 70 -21.75 11.84 -15.23
C SER A 70 -21.54 13.34 -15.40
N LYS A 71 -22.47 14.17 -14.90
CA LYS A 71 -22.32 15.64 -14.87
C LYS A 71 -21.18 16.06 -13.94
N LEU A 72 -21.08 15.48 -12.76
CA LEU A 72 -19.99 15.74 -11.80
C LEU A 72 -18.62 15.32 -12.35
N ILE A 73 -18.55 14.18 -13.06
CA ILE A 73 -17.33 13.75 -13.75
C ILE A 73 -16.95 14.76 -14.84
N LYS A 74 -17.90 15.21 -15.67
CA LYS A 74 -17.64 16.24 -16.70
C LYS A 74 -17.25 17.59 -16.10
N GLU A 75 -17.86 18.01 -15.00
CA GLU A 75 -17.48 19.24 -14.29
C GLU A 75 -16.12 19.14 -13.61
N SER A 76 -15.78 17.98 -13.05
CA SER A 76 -14.45 17.65 -12.54
C SER A 76 -13.39 17.70 -13.65
N GLU A 77 -13.68 17.09 -14.80
CA GLU A 77 -12.82 17.14 -15.97
C GLU A 77 -12.69 18.58 -16.50
N LYS A 78 -13.76 19.37 -16.52
CA LYS A 78 -13.73 20.79 -16.92
C LYS A 78 -12.97 21.67 -15.92
N LYS A 79 -13.13 21.46 -14.61
CA LYS A 79 -12.33 22.13 -13.58
C LYS A 79 -10.85 21.72 -13.64
N SER A 80 -10.56 20.47 -14.01
CA SER A 80 -9.19 20.06 -14.33
C SER A 80 -8.67 20.82 -15.55
N MET A 81 -9.55 21.12 -16.53
CA MET A 81 -9.24 21.90 -17.72
C MET A 81 -8.84 23.35 -17.46
N GLU A 82 -9.54 24.00 -16.52
CA GLU A 82 -9.28 25.41 -16.14
C GLU A 82 -8.01 25.57 -15.27
N HIS A 83 -7.55 24.50 -14.61
CA HIS A 83 -6.28 24.50 -13.85
C HIS A 83 -5.01 24.27 -14.71
N TYR A 84 -5.12 23.97 -16.01
CA TYR A 84 -3.97 23.67 -16.89
C TYR A 84 -3.15 24.90 -17.36
N ALA A 85 -3.48 26.11 -16.89
CA ALA A 85 -2.68 27.31 -17.17
C ALA A 85 -1.35 27.36 -16.38
N GLU A 86 -1.26 26.61 -15.28
CA GLU A 86 -0.02 26.33 -14.55
C GLU A 86 0.42 24.89 -14.89
N GLY A 87 1.71 24.66 -15.14
CA GLY A 87 2.22 23.42 -15.75
C GLY A 87 1.68 22.10 -15.18
N MET A 88 1.63 21.05 -16.02
CA MET A 88 1.00 19.76 -15.68
C MET A 88 1.47 19.18 -14.33
N PRO A 89 0.55 18.55 -13.55
CA PRO A 89 0.90 17.90 -12.29
C PRO A 89 2.01 16.86 -12.45
N SER A 90 2.84 16.65 -11.42
CA SER A 90 3.93 15.67 -11.46
C SER A 90 3.45 14.24 -11.79
N GLU A 91 2.25 13.87 -11.36
CA GLU A 91 1.64 12.57 -11.67
C GLU A 91 1.48 12.31 -13.17
N PHE A 92 1.17 13.36 -13.94
CA PHE A 92 1.08 13.26 -15.40
C PHE A 92 2.40 12.78 -15.99
N TRP A 93 3.52 13.39 -15.58
CA TRP A 93 4.85 13.05 -16.06
C TRP A 93 5.30 11.67 -15.60
N SER A 94 4.97 11.27 -14.37
CA SER A 94 5.20 9.90 -13.89
C SER A 94 4.48 8.87 -14.75
N ARG A 95 3.24 9.16 -15.18
CA ARG A 95 2.49 8.29 -16.10
C ARG A 95 3.16 8.20 -17.47
N ILE A 96 3.65 9.32 -17.99
CA ILE A 96 4.40 9.34 -19.25
C ILE A 96 5.68 8.50 -19.15
N SER A 97 6.46 8.65 -18.08
CA SER A 97 7.68 7.86 -17.86
C SER A 97 7.38 6.36 -17.82
N LEU A 98 6.36 5.93 -17.06
CA LEU A 98 5.94 4.52 -17.00
C LEU A 98 5.47 3.96 -18.35
N LEU A 99 4.87 4.78 -19.22
CA LEU A 99 4.49 4.37 -20.57
C LEU A 99 5.74 4.12 -21.43
N ILE A 100 6.67 5.07 -21.45
CA ILE A 100 7.93 4.96 -22.19
C ILE A 100 8.72 3.74 -21.71
N ASP A 101 8.77 3.51 -20.40
CA ASP A 101 9.47 2.37 -19.83
C ASP A 101 8.77 1.04 -20.10
N GLY A 102 7.44 1.01 -20.07
CA GLY A 102 6.67 -0.14 -20.53
C GLY A 102 7.01 -0.49 -21.98
N TRP A 103 7.01 0.50 -22.88
CA TRP A 103 7.37 0.29 -24.28
C TRP A 103 8.81 -0.15 -24.48
N SER A 104 9.75 0.39 -23.70
CA SER A 104 11.16 0.00 -23.74
C SER A 104 11.34 -1.45 -23.27
N LEU A 105 10.71 -1.83 -22.15
CA LEU A 105 10.79 -3.19 -21.60
C LEU A 105 10.10 -4.22 -22.50
N GLU A 106 8.98 -3.85 -23.11
CA GLU A 106 8.25 -4.67 -24.09
C GLU A 106 8.90 -4.66 -25.48
N LYS A 107 10.06 -3.98 -25.65
CA LYS A 107 10.81 -3.85 -26.91
C LYS A 107 10.00 -3.24 -28.07
N LYS A 108 9.01 -2.41 -27.75
CA LYS A 108 8.18 -1.66 -28.72
C LYS A 108 8.91 -0.44 -29.31
N ILE A 109 9.91 0.07 -28.59
CA ILE A 109 10.78 1.18 -29.02
C ILE A 109 12.25 0.82 -28.79
N SER A 110 13.18 1.44 -29.53
CA SER A 110 14.61 1.22 -29.32
C SER A 110 15.08 1.83 -27.99
N ASN A 111 16.15 1.30 -27.41
CA ASN A 111 16.74 1.86 -26.19
C ASN A 111 17.19 3.32 -26.37
N ASN A 112 17.64 3.68 -27.58
CA ASN A 112 18.03 5.05 -27.90
C ASN A 112 16.82 6.00 -27.88
N ASP A 113 15.73 5.58 -28.50
CA ASP A 113 14.50 6.39 -28.53
C ASP A 113 13.86 6.50 -27.14
N ALA A 114 13.86 5.39 -26.39
CA ALA A 114 13.40 5.39 -25.00
C ALA A 114 14.19 6.38 -24.14
N ASN A 115 15.51 6.45 -24.30
CA ASN A 115 16.35 7.42 -23.58
C ASN A 115 16.01 8.87 -23.96
N ILE A 116 15.78 9.16 -25.24
CA ILE A 116 15.39 10.52 -25.67
C ILE A 116 14.01 10.88 -25.11
N LEU A 117 13.05 9.95 -25.17
CA LEU A 117 11.70 10.17 -24.65
C LEU A 117 11.69 10.34 -23.13
N ARG A 118 12.53 9.57 -22.39
CA ARG A 118 12.72 9.74 -20.94
C ARG A 118 13.24 11.13 -20.62
N GLU A 119 14.24 11.61 -21.36
CA GLU A 119 14.78 12.97 -21.21
C GLU A 119 13.71 14.04 -21.48
N MET A 120 12.86 13.85 -22.49
CA MET A 120 11.76 14.77 -22.78
C MET A 120 10.68 14.74 -21.68
N ALA A 121 10.33 13.55 -21.18
CA ALA A 121 9.34 13.39 -20.12
C ALA A 121 9.84 14.02 -18.82
N TRP A 122 11.14 13.84 -18.54
CA TRP A 122 11.83 14.50 -17.44
C TRP A 122 11.76 16.01 -17.53
N LYS A 123 12.11 16.57 -18.69
CA LYS A 123 12.11 18.01 -18.95
C LYS A 123 10.71 18.62 -18.98
N ARG A 124 9.68 17.80 -18.79
CA ARG A 124 8.28 18.19 -18.89
C ARG A 124 8.00 18.87 -20.24
N ASP A 125 8.59 18.31 -21.30
CA ASP A 125 8.53 18.86 -22.64
C ASP A 125 7.08 18.96 -23.13
N SER A 126 6.61 20.17 -23.41
CA SER A 126 5.22 20.43 -23.78
C SER A 126 4.77 19.64 -25.02
N ARG A 127 5.71 19.24 -25.89
CA ARG A 127 5.43 18.41 -27.06
C ARG A 127 4.94 17.02 -26.66
N LEU A 128 5.56 16.38 -25.66
CA LEU A 128 5.08 15.08 -25.16
C LEU A 128 3.69 15.20 -24.53
N ARG A 129 3.45 16.30 -23.81
CA ARG A 129 2.14 16.59 -23.25
C ARG A 129 1.09 16.71 -24.35
N GLU A 130 1.37 17.49 -25.38
CA GLU A 130 0.46 17.70 -26.52
C GLU A 130 0.25 16.42 -27.34
N ALA A 131 1.30 15.63 -27.58
CA ALA A 131 1.19 14.31 -28.19
C ALA A 131 0.28 13.39 -27.36
N TYR A 132 0.46 13.35 -26.04
CA TYR A 132 -0.34 12.49 -25.18
C TYR A 132 -1.81 12.92 -25.14
N LEU A 133 -2.07 14.22 -25.00
CA LEU A 133 -3.42 14.76 -24.98
C LEU A 133 -4.13 14.58 -26.33
N SER A 134 -3.43 14.77 -27.45
CA SER A 134 -3.97 14.58 -28.81
C SER A 134 -4.15 13.11 -29.21
N SER A 135 -3.55 12.19 -28.47
CA SER A 135 -3.66 10.74 -28.66
C SER A 135 -4.51 10.04 -27.60
N ARG A 136 -5.22 10.78 -26.73
CA ARG A 136 -6.21 10.19 -25.82
C ARG A 136 -7.29 9.45 -26.61
N GLY A 137 -7.48 8.17 -26.31
CA GLY A 137 -8.47 7.31 -26.97
C GLY A 137 -8.00 6.67 -28.28
N LYS A 138 -6.78 6.95 -28.74
CA LYS A 138 -6.18 6.30 -29.92
C LYS A 138 -5.46 5.01 -29.55
N ALA A 139 -5.18 4.18 -30.56
CA ALA A 139 -4.42 2.94 -30.37
C ALA A 139 -3.00 3.23 -29.87
N GLU A 140 -2.44 2.36 -29.03
CA GLU A 140 -1.11 2.54 -28.42
C GLU A 140 0.00 2.78 -29.45
N ARG A 141 -0.08 2.12 -30.61
CA ARG A 141 0.88 2.30 -31.71
C ARG A 141 0.94 3.74 -32.23
N GLU A 142 -0.20 4.42 -32.33
CA GLU A 142 -0.26 5.82 -32.80
C GLU A 142 0.31 6.78 -31.76
N LEU A 143 0.14 6.46 -30.46
CA LEU A 143 0.76 7.21 -29.38
C LEU A 143 2.28 7.07 -29.41
N ILE A 144 2.80 5.86 -29.61
CA ILE A 144 4.24 5.60 -29.78
C ILE A 144 4.79 6.38 -30.98
N ASP A 145 4.16 6.29 -32.15
CA ASP A 145 4.59 6.99 -33.35
C ASP A 145 4.60 8.52 -33.17
N SER A 146 3.62 9.06 -32.43
CA SER A 146 3.55 10.48 -32.10
C SER A 146 4.72 10.92 -31.21
N PHE A 147 5.08 10.09 -30.22
CA PHE A 147 6.19 10.36 -29.31
C PHE A 147 7.53 10.31 -30.04
N LEU A 148 7.76 9.26 -30.83
CA LEU A 148 9.00 9.06 -31.58
C LEU A 148 9.29 10.21 -32.55
N LYS A 149 8.26 10.79 -33.17
CA LYS A 149 8.41 11.96 -34.07
C LYS A 149 8.96 13.21 -33.38
N MET A 150 8.89 13.29 -32.05
CA MET A 150 9.27 14.47 -31.27
C MET A 150 10.68 14.39 -30.66
N ALA A 151 11.29 13.20 -30.70
CA ALA A 151 12.59 12.89 -30.13
C ALA A 151 13.71 13.74 -30.77
N LEU A 152 14.08 14.84 -30.12
CA LEU A 152 15.28 15.63 -30.43
C LEU A 152 16.15 15.72 -29.17
N PRO A 153 17.48 15.59 -29.31
CA PRO A 153 18.38 15.54 -28.17
C PRO A 153 18.53 16.93 -27.53
N GLY A 154 18.35 16.97 -26.22
CA GLY A 154 18.85 18.06 -25.40
C GLY A 154 19.42 17.48 -24.11
N THR A 155 20.56 17.97 -23.66
CA THR A 155 21.21 17.55 -22.40
C THR A 155 20.51 18.17 -21.18
N SER A 156 20.43 17.45 -20.05
CA SER A 156 19.84 17.91 -18.77
C SER A 156 20.75 17.55 -17.57
N SER A 157 20.49 18.19 -16.42
CA SER A 157 21.36 18.23 -15.22
C SER A 157 20.82 17.55 -13.95
N GLY A 158 19.67 16.86 -14.00
CA GLY A 158 19.06 16.19 -12.83
C GLY A 158 19.44 14.70 -12.71
N LEU A 159 19.31 14.10 -11.51
CA LEU A 159 19.75 12.72 -11.21
C LEU A 159 18.62 11.70 -11.24
N HIS A 160 18.84 10.54 -11.88
CA HIS A 160 17.88 9.45 -11.93
C HIS A 160 18.03 8.57 -10.69
N ILE A 161 17.01 8.58 -9.83
CA ILE A 161 17.04 7.95 -8.50
C ILE A 161 15.99 6.85 -8.45
N VAL A 162 16.41 5.62 -8.17
CA VAL A 162 15.52 4.49 -7.94
C VAL A 162 15.54 4.12 -6.47
N HIS A 163 14.40 4.23 -5.79
CA HIS A 163 14.22 3.70 -4.44
C HIS A 163 13.79 2.23 -4.50
N ILE A 164 14.47 1.37 -3.75
CA ILE A 164 14.05 -0.02 -3.55
C ILE A 164 13.70 -0.17 -2.07
N ALA A 165 12.46 -0.57 -1.78
CA ALA A 165 11.94 -0.66 -0.42
C ALA A 165 10.96 -1.83 -0.25
N ALA A 166 10.67 -2.19 1.00
CA ALA A 166 9.61 -3.14 1.33
C ALA A 166 8.26 -2.46 1.60
N GLU A 167 8.25 -1.14 1.83
CA GLU A 167 7.06 -0.39 2.22
C GLU A 167 6.97 0.93 1.45
N MET A 168 5.75 1.39 1.19
CA MET A 168 5.45 2.72 0.64
C MET A 168 4.03 3.12 1.03
N ALA A 169 3.85 4.35 1.51
CA ALA A 169 2.54 4.86 1.85
C ALA A 169 1.79 5.36 0.60
N PRO A 170 0.48 5.17 0.51
CA PRO A 170 -0.40 4.41 1.41
C PRO A 170 -0.49 2.90 1.08
N VAL A 171 0.11 2.45 -0.03
CA VAL A 171 -0.17 1.14 -0.65
C VAL A 171 0.31 -0.07 0.15
N ALA A 172 1.46 0.03 0.81
CA ALA A 172 2.07 -1.02 1.62
C ALA A 172 2.73 -0.37 2.84
N LYS A 173 1.93 -0.08 3.88
CA LYS A 173 2.35 0.69 5.05
C LYS A 173 2.23 -0.13 6.33
N VAL A 174 3.35 -0.32 7.02
CA VAL A 174 3.40 -0.96 8.34
C VAL A 174 4.03 -0.02 9.37
N GLY A 175 5.10 0.66 9.00
CA GLY A 175 5.84 1.59 9.84
C GLY A 175 6.04 2.97 9.19
N GLY A 176 6.96 3.74 9.76
CA GLY A 176 7.32 5.06 9.25
C GLY A 176 8.18 5.03 7.99
N LEU A 177 8.76 3.87 7.63
CA LEU A 177 9.49 3.71 6.37
C LEU A 177 8.61 4.08 5.17
N ALA A 178 7.37 3.58 5.16
CA ALA A 178 6.40 3.84 4.12
C ALA A 178 6.20 5.34 3.83
N ASP A 179 6.10 6.17 4.89
CA ASP A 179 5.93 7.61 4.76
C ASP A 179 7.20 8.29 4.25
N VAL A 180 8.38 7.79 4.66
CA VAL A 180 9.66 8.31 4.18
C VAL A 180 9.79 8.08 2.68
N ILE A 181 9.46 6.91 2.15
CA ILE A 181 9.55 6.62 0.70
C ILE A 181 8.69 7.61 -0.10
N SER A 182 7.42 7.76 0.26
CA SER A 182 6.50 8.63 -0.47
C SER A 182 6.86 10.11 -0.29
N GLY A 183 7.19 10.54 0.92
CA GLY A 183 7.55 11.93 1.21
C GLY A 183 8.88 12.34 0.56
N LEU A 184 9.92 11.53 0.71
CA LEU A 184 11.23 11.77 0.11
C LEU A 184 11.17 11.73 -1.41
N GLY A 185 10.46 10.73 -1.97
CA GLY A 185 10.30 10.63 -3.42
C GLY A 185 9.62 11.85 -4.02
N LYS A 186 8.51 12.31 -3.41
CA LYS A 186 7.81 13.55 -3.80
C LYS A 186 8.74 14.76 -3.70
N ALA A 187 9.50 14.89 -2.62
CA ALA A 187 10.42 16.00 -2.43
C ALA A 187 11.55 16.03 -3.49
N LEU A 188 12.14 14.88 -3.80
CA LEU A 188 13.18 14.73 -4.83
C LEU A 188 12.62 15.03 -6.23
N GLN A 189 11.40 14.59 -6.53
CA GLN A 189 10.72 14.90 -7.78
C GLN A 189 10.42 16.40 -7.92
N LYS A 190 9.95 17.05 -6.84
CA LYS A 190 9.77 18.52 -6.78
C LYS A 190 11.09 19.28 -7.01
N LYS A 191 12.24 18.67 -6.71
CA LYS A 191 13.58 19.21 -7.00
C LYS A 191 14.08 18.93 -8.43
N GLY A 192 13.26 18.34 -9.30
CA GLY A 192 13.57 18.10 -10.71
C GLY A 192 14.36 16.81 -10.97
N ASN A 193 14.34 15.85 -10.04
CA ASN A 193 14.90 14.51 -10.24
C ASN A 193 13.84 13.54 -10.79
N LEU A 194 14.23 12.56 -11.58
CA LEU A 194 13.40 11.39 -11.87
C LEU A 194 13.53 10.42 -10.71
N VAL A 195 12.39 10.10 -10.12
CA VAL A 195 12.30 9.22 -8.97
C VAL A 195 11.39 8.08 -9.33
N GLU A 196 11.89 6.86 -9.18
CA GLU A 196 11.11 5.63 -9.36
C GLU A 196 11.18 4.80 -8.07
N ILE A 197 10.13 4.03 -7.79
CA ILE A 197 10.10 3.13 -6.64
C ILE A 197 9.89 1.70 -7.12
N ILE A 198 10.65 0.76 -6.57
CA ILE A 198 10.45 -0.68 -6.76
C ILE A 198 10.01 -1.29 -5.43
N LEU A 199 8.86 -1.99 -5.44
CA LEU A 199 8.27 -2.67 -4.30
C LEU A 199 7.92 -4.13 -4.63
N PRO A 200 7.83 -5.01 -3.63
CA PRO A 200 7.15 -6.29 -3.80
C PRO A 200 5.65 -6.07 -4.06
N LYS A 201 5.05 -6.90 -4.91
CA LYS A 201 3.60 -6.93 -5.07
C LYS A 201 2.99 -7.84 -4.01
N TYR A 202 2.64 -7.25 -2.88
CA TYR A 202 1.93 -7.95 -1.80
C TYR A 202 0.48 -8.25 -2.19
N ASP A 203 -0.05 -9.39 -1.76
CA ASP A 203 -1.48 -9.73 -1.90
C ASP A 203 -2.39 -8.89 -0.99
N CYS A 204 -1.86 -8.35 0.10
CA CYS A 204 -2.58 -7.50 1.05
C CYS A 204 -2.39 -5.98 0.86
N MET A 205 -1.80 -5.55 -0.27
CA MET A 205 -1.61 -4.13 -0.55
C MET A 205 -2.92 -3.41 -0.86
N GLN A 206 -2.97 -2.10 -0.62
CA GLN A 206 -4.15 -1.27 -0.91
C GLN A 206 -4.23 -0.92 -2.41
N HIS A 207 -4.76 -1.84 -3.21
CA HIS A 207 -4.84 -1.68 -4.68
C HIS A 207 -5.62 -0.44 -5.13
N ASN A 208 -6.63 -0.02 -4.38
CA ASN A 208 -7.43 1.18 -4.66
C ASN A 208 -6.66 2.50 -4.51
N GLN A 209 -5.47 2.47 -3.91
CA GLN A 209 -4.59 3.62 -3.78
C GLN A 209 -3.54 3.69 -4.92
N ILE A 210 -3.65 2.82 -5.92
CA ILE A 210 -2.74 2.77 -7.07
C ILE A 210 -3.50 3.21 -8.30
N ASN A 211 -3.04 4.29 -8.91
CA ASN A 211 -3.61 4.79 -10.15
C ASN A 211 -2.96 4.06 -11.35
N ASN A 212 -3.77 3.69 -12.33
CA ASN A 212 -3.33 3.04 -13.58
C ASN A 212 -2.49 1.77 -13.37
N LEU A 213 -2.81 0.95 -12.36
CA LEU A 213 -2.14 -0.32 -12.14
C LEU A 213 -2.30 -1.24 -13.36
N LYS A 214 -1.19 -1.59 -14.01
CA LYS A 214 -1.17 -2.52 -15.15
C LYS A 214 0.01 -3.46 -15.08
N VAL A 215 -0.16 -4.67 -15.58
CA VAL A 215 0.96 -5.59 -15.83
C VAL A 215 1.63 -5.21 -17.15
N LEU A 216 2.95 -5.25 -17.19
CA LEU A 216 3.72 -5.11 -18.43
C LEU A 216 3.76 -6.45 -19.17
N ASP A 217 3.76 -6.41 -20.49
CA ASP A 217 3.91 -7.61 -21.34
C ASP A 217 5.39 -8.01 -21.46
N VAL A 218 6.04 -8.15 -20.31
CA VAL A 218 7.45 -8.56 -20.18
C VAL A 218 7.58 -9.52 -19.01
N VAL A 219 8.39 -10.56 -19.21
CA VAL A 219 8.74 -11.51 -18.16
C VAL A 219 10.20 -11.31 -17.80
N VAL A 220 10.45 -10.88 -16.56
CA VAL A 220 11.81 -10.73 -16.03
C VAL A 220 12.25 -12.05 -15.42
N GLN A 221 13.30 -12.64 -15.97
CA GLN A 221 13.88 -13.90 -15.50
C GLN A 221 14.99 -13.63 -14.48
N SER A 222 14.89 -14.19 -13.28
CA SER A 222 15.88 -14.01 -12.22
C SER A 222 16.40 -15.33 -11.69
N TYR A 223 17.70 -15.39 -11.41
CA TYR A 223 18.31 -16.52 -10.70
C TYR A 223 17.78 -16.61 -9.26
N PHE A 224 17.47 -17.81 -8.80
CA PHE A 224 17.29 -18.15 -7.40
C PHE A 224 17.56 -19.64 -7.15
N GLU A 225 18.34 -20.00 -6.13
CA GLU A 225 18.58 -21.40 -5.72
C GLU A 225 18.94 -22.34 -6.90
N GLY A 226 19.85 -21.92 -7.78
CA GLY A 226 20.31 -22.71 -8.92
C GLY A 226 19.38 -22.73 -10.15
N ASN A 227 18.24 -22.04 -10.09
CA ASN A 227 17.22 -22.04 -11.14
C ASN A 227 16.88 -20.62 -11.62
N MET A 228 16.32 -20.50 -12.82
CA MET A 228 15.77 -19.25 -13.33
C MET A 228 14.25 -19.21 -13.13
N PHE A 229 13.74 -18.12 -12.56
CA PHE A 229 12.32 -17.93 -12.30
C PHE A 229 11.78 -16.70 -13.02
N ALA A 230 10.59 -16.85 -13.59
CA ALA A 230 9.82 -15.78 -14.19
C ALA A 230 9.24 -14.82 -13.13
N ASN A 231 9.13 -13.55 -13.47
CA ASN A 231 8.53 -12.51 -12.64
C ASN A 231 7.64 -11.63 -13.50
N LYS A 232 6.43 -11.34 -12.99
CA LYS A 232 5.54 -10.35 -13.62
C LYS A 232 5.83 -8.99 -13.03
N ILE A 233 5.95 -7.99 -13.89
CA ILE A 233 6.22 -6.62 -13.50
C ILE A 233 4.95 -5.81 -13.68
N TRP A 234 4.47 -5.22 -12.61
CA TRP A 234 3.34 -4.30 -12.62
C TRP A 234 3.84 -2.87 -12.49
N THR A 235 3.11 -1.94 -13.08
CA THR A 235 3.41 -0.51 -13.03
C THR A 235 2.16 0.25 -12.61
N GLY A 236 2.35 1.35 -11.89
CA GLY A 236 1.28 2.26 -11.51
C GLY A 236 1.84 3.53 -10.88
N THR A 237 0.97 4.52 -10.65
CA THR A 237 1.34 5.72 -9.91
C THR A 237 0.75 5.68 -8.51
N VAL A 238 1.56 6.05 -7.51
CA VAL A 238 1.16 6.14 -6.10
C VAL A 238 1.61 7.50 -5.58
N GLU A 239 0.69 8.31 -5.08
CA GLU A 239 1.00 9.68 -4.63
C GLU A 239 1.74 10.51 -5.71
N GLY A 240 1.42 10.26 -6.98
CA GLY A 240 2.08 10.89 -8.13
C GLY A 240 3.48 10.37 -8.46
N LEU A 241 4.01 9.38 -7.74
CA LEU A 241 5.31 8.75 -8.02
C LEU A 241 5.14 7.50 -8.89
N PRO A 242 6.04 7.23 -9.85
CA PRO A 242 6.03 6.02 -10.64
C PRO A 242 6.56 4.83 -9.82
N VAL A 243 5.78 3.75 -9.79
CA VAL A 243 6.08 2.56 -8.97
C VAL A 243 6.04 1.29 -9.82
N TYR A 244 7.06 0.44 -9.66
CA TYR A 244 7.13 -0.92 -10.14
C TYR A 244 6.81 -1.89 -9.01
N PHE A 245 5.89 -2.82 -9.23
CA PHE A 245 5.60 -3.91 -8.30
C PHE A 245 6.03 -5.23 -8.90
N ILE A 246 6.89 -5.94 -8.18
CA ILE A 246 7.42 -7.24 -8.59
C ILE A 246 6.52 -8.34 -8.05
N GLU A 247 5.94 -9.15 -8.92
CA GLU A 247 5.18 -10.35 -8.57
C GLU A 247 5.98 -11.61 -8.93
N PRO A 248 6.65 -12.24 -7.95
CA PRO A 248 7.37 -13.49 -8.16
C PRO A 248 6.45 -14.61 -8.65
N GLN A 249 6.82 -15.29 -9.74
CA GLN A 249 6.18 -16.56 -10.12
C GLN A 249 6.96 -17.75 -9.51
N HIS A 250 7.38 -17.61 -8.26
CA HIS A 250 8.09 -18.64 -7.50
C HIS A 250 7.09 -19.59 -6.80
N PRO A 251 7.32 -20.92 -6.80
CA PRO A 251 6.41 -21.88 -6.15
C PRO A 251 6.18 -21.62 -4.66
N GLY A 252 7.13 -20.97 -3.98
CA GLY A 252 7.03 -20.54 -2.59
C GLY A 252 6.02 -19.44 -2.32
N LYS A 253 5.29 -18.93 -3.34
CA LYS A 253 4.25 -17.90 -3.19
C LYS A 253 4.74 -16.68 -2.41
N PHE A 254 5.94 -16.20 -2.74
CA PHE A 254 6.52 -15.05 -2.08
C PHE A 254 5.62 -13.83 -2.25
N PHE A 255 5.36 -13.13 -1.14
CA PHE A 255 4.47 -11.96 -1.06
C PHE A 255 2.98 -12.23 -1.30
N TRP A 256 2.58 -13.51 -1.35
CA TRP A 256 1.18 -13.93 -1.35
C TRP A 256 0.84 -14.66 -0.04
N ARG A 257 0.89 -13.92 1.07
CA ARG A 257 0.82 -14.46 2.44
C ARG A 257 -0.06 -13.63 3.38
N ALA A 258 -0.82 -12.67 2.85
CA ALA A 258 -1.59 -11.69 3.59
C ALA A 258 -0.77 -10.83 4.59
N GLN A 259 0.56 -10.80 4.47
CA GLN A 259 1.44 -9.99 5.33
C GLN A 259 2.70 -9.50 4.61
N TYR A 260 3.20 -8.35 5.06
CA TYR A 260 4.34 -7.65 4.45
C TYR A 260 5.69 -8.30 4.78
N TYR A 261 5.91 -8.64 6.05
CA TYR A 261 7.11 -9.30 6.57
C TYR A 261 6.79 -9.91 7.94
N GLY A 262 7.73 -10.66 8.51
CA GLY A 262 7.57 -11.48 9.71
C GLY A 262 7.36 -12.96 9.40
N GLU A 263 7.57 -13.41 8.16
CA GLU A 263 7.58 -14.83 7.84
C GLU A 263 8.91 -15.48 8.24
N HIS A 264 8.87 -16.79 8.47
CA HIS A 264 10.04 -17.59 8.77
C HIS A 264 11.09 -17.62 7.63
N ASP A 265 10.67 -17.43 6.38
CA ASP A 265 11.49 -17.45 5.18
C ASP A 265 11.75 -16.05 4.59
N ASP A 266 11.56 -15.00 5.41
CA ASP A 266 11.74 -13.61 5.02
C ASP A 266 13.11 -13.32 4.37
N PHE A 267 14.17 -13.99 4.85
CA PHE A 267 15.49 -13.90 4.22
C PHE A 267 15.47 -14.35 2.75
N LYS A 268 14.79 -15.46 2.43
CA LYS A 268 14.60 -15.95 1.06
C LYS A 268 13.75 -14.98 0.24
N ARG A 269 12.63 -14.51 0.80
CA ARG A 269 11.71 -13.59 0.12
C ARG A 269 12.41 -12.31 -0.32
N PHE A 270 13.19 -11.70 0.59
CA PHE A 270 13.81 -10.40 0.36
C PHE A 270 15.13 -10.49 -0.41
N SER A 271 15.87 -11.60 -0.32
CA SER A 271 16.99 -11.87 -1.22
C SER A 271 16.52 -12.10 -2.66
N TYR A 272 15.41 -12.84 -2.84
CA TYR A 272 14.74 -13.01 -4.14
C TYR A 272 14.30 -11.65 -4.70
N PHE A 273 13.55 -10.86 -3.92
CA PHE A 273 13.09 -9.54 -4.35
C PHE A 273 14.23 -8.61 -4.76
N SER A 274 15.28 -8.53 -3.95
CA SER A 274 16.46 -7.69 -4.25
C SER A 274 17.14 -8.10 -5.55
N ARG A 275 17.22 -9.42 -5.82
CA ARG A 275 17.78 -9.94 -7.06
C ARG A 275 16.93 -9.55 -8.28
N VAL A 276 15.62 -9.73 -8.21
CA VAL A 276 14.71 -9.39 -9.32
C VAL A 276 14.65 -7.87 -9.54
N ALA A 277 14.73 -7.06 -8.49
CA ALA A 277 14.76 -5.60 -8.62
C ALA A 277 15.96 -5.13 -9.44
N LEU A 278 17.15 -5.70 -9.20
CA LEU A 278 18.33 -5.41 -10.02
C LEU A 278 18.21 -5.96 -11.44
N GLU A 279 17.61 -7.14 -11.62
CA GLU A 279 17.38 -7.71 -12.94
C GLU A 279 16.46 -6.83 -13.79
N LEU A 280 15.39 -6.30 -13.18
CA LEU A 280 14.48 -5.33 -13.81
C LEU A 280 15.26 -4.08 -14.25
N LEU A 281 16.10 -3.53 -13.37
CA LEU A 281 16.90 -2.34 -13.70
C LEU A 281 17.92 -2.62 -14.82
N TYR A 282 18.62 -3.76 -14.76
CA TYR A 282 19.56 -4.18 -15.78
C TYR A 282 18.88 -4.34 -17.16
N GLN A 283 17.74 -5.04 -17.22
CA GLN A 283 17.01 -5.26 -18.47
C GLN A 283 16.34 -3.99 -19.01
N SER A 284 16.01 -3.03 -18.14
CA SER A 284 15.46 -1.75 -18.58
C SER A 284 16.44 -0.88 -19.38
N ALA A 285 17.74 -1.20 -19.33
CA ALA A 285 18.84 -0.45 -19.94
C ALA A 285 18.83 1.05 -19.59
N LYS A 286 18.19 1.43 -18.48
CA LYS A 286 18.16 2.81 -17.99
C LYS A 286 19.53 3.16 -17.41
N LYS A 287 20.00 4.37 -17.70
CA LYS A 287 21.10 4.96 -16.93
C LYS A 287 20.52 5.44 -15.59
N VAL A 288 20.77 4.68 -14.53
CA VAL A 288 20.40 5.03 -13.17
C VAL A 288 21.60 5.68 -12.50
N ASP A 289 21.45 6.87 -11.93
CA ASP A 289 22.54 7.55 -11.24
C ASP A 289 22.65 7.10 -9.77
N ILE A 290 21.50 6.88 -9.11
CA ILE A 290 21.43 6.46 -7.71
C ILE A 290 20.43 5.32 -7.53
N ILE A 291 20.88 4.22 -6.92
CA ILE A 291 19.98 3.22 -6.35
C ILE A 291 19.97 3.41 -4.83
N HIS A 292 18.82 3.73 -4.28
CA HIS A 292 18.64 4.01 -2.86
C HIS A 292 17.83 2.92 -2.19
N CYS A 293 18.53 2.08 -1.43
CA CYS A 293 18.02 0.93 -0.70
C CYS A 293 17.62 1.32 0.72
N HIS A 294 16.50 0.79 1.20
CA HIS A 294 15.97 1.06 2.53
C HIS A 294 15.78 -0.22 3.34
N ASP A 295 16.35 -0.22 4.55
CA ASP A 295 16.33 -1.29 5.54
C ASP A 295 16.83 -2.66 5.06
N TRP A 296 16.92 -3.60 6.01
CA TRP A 296 17.57 -4.91 5.82
C TRP A 296 16.96 -5.72 4.66
N GLN A 297 15.68 -5.53 4.36
CA GLN A 297 14.96 -6.18 3.27
C GLN A 297 15.59 -5.92 1.89
N THR A 298 16.33 -4.82 1.73
CA THR A 298 16.96 -4.44 0.46
C THR A 298 18.48 -4.39 0.56
N ALA A 299 19.04 -4.84 1.68
CA ALA A 299 20.46 -4.79 1.96
C ALA A 299 21.30 -5.71 1.05
N PHE A 300 20.67 -6.66 0.36
CA PHE A 300 21.30 -7.52 -0.65
C PHE A 300 21.66 -6.78 -1.94
N VAL A 301 21.01 -5.65 -2.22
CA VAL A 301 21.17 -4.93 -3.50
C VAL A 301 22.61 -4.46 -3.71
N ALA A 302 23.25 -3.88 -2.69
CA ALA A 302 24.61 -3.37 -2.81
C ALA A 302 25.64 -4.47 -3.16
N PRO A 303 25.74 -5.60 -2.43
CA PRO A 303 26.65 -6.67 -2.81
C PRO A 303 26.29 -7.30 -4.17
N LEU A 304 25.00 -7.54 -4.46
CA LEU A 304 24.56 -8.07 -5.76
C LEU A 304 24.97 -7.16 -6.92
N TYR A 305 24.80 -5.84 -6.75
CA TYR A 305 25.14 -4.86 -7.76
C TYR A 305 26.63 -4.92 -8.12
N TRP A 306 27.53 -4.91 -7.14
CA TRP A 306 28.96 -4.90 -7.39
C TRP A 306 29.51 -6.25 -7.83
N ASP A 307 29.07 -7.36 -7.23
CA ASP A 307 29.67 -8.67 -7.49
C ASP A 307 29.10 -9.32 -8.75
N VAL A 308 27.86 -9.01 -9.12
CA VAL A 308 27.19 -9.61 -10.28
C VAL A 308 27.00 -8.61 -11.41
N TYR A 309 26.20 -7.55 -11.19
CA TYR A 309 25.71 -6.73 -12.30
C TYR A 309 26.73 -5.73 -12.83
N ALA A 310 27.64 -5.24 -12.00
CA ALA A 310 28.71 -4.35 -12.43
C ALA A 310 29.66 -5.05 -13.43
N ASN A 311 29.88 -6.36 -13.25
CA ASN A 311 30.65 -7.20 -14.15
C ASN A 311 29.93 -7.46 -15.49
N LEU A 312 28.60 -7.26 -15.54
CA LEU A 312 27.78 -7.32 -16.75
C LEU A 312 27.64 -5.96 -17.46
N GLY A 313 28.35 -4.92 -16.99
CA GLY A 313 28.30 -3.57 -17.55
C GLY A 313 27.25 -2.65 -16.91
N PHE A 314 26.47 -3.12 -15.94
CA PHE A 314 25.55 -2.29 -15.16
C PHE A 314 26.26 -1.71 -13.94
N ASN A 315 27.11 -0.70 -14.18
CA ASN A 315 28.04 -0.16 -13.18
C ASN A 315 27.99 1.39 -13.05
N SER A 316 26.97 2.04 -13.62
CA SER A 316 26.85 3.50 -13.65
C SER A 316 26.28 4.09 -12.35
N ALA A 317 25.41 3.37 -11.65
CA ALA A 317 24.74 3.83 -10.44
C ALA A 317 25.68 3.86 -9.23
N ARG A 318 25.44 4.82 -8.34
CA ARG A 318 25.93 4.84 -6.96
C ARG A 318 24.87 4.30 -6.01
N ILE A 319 25.28 3.50 -5.05
CA ILE A 319 24.38 2.87 -4.08
C ILE A 319 24.33 3.69 -2.79
N CYS A 320 23.13 4.11 -2.42
CA CYS A 320 22.81 4.71 -1.13
C CYS A 320 22.02 3.70 -0.30
N PHE A 321 22.40 3.48 0.94
CA PHE A 321 21.66 2.61 1.85
C PHE A 321 21.21 3.37 3.10
N THR A 322 19.92 3.36 3.39
CA THR A 322 19.38 3.90 4.65
C THR A 322 18.95 2.77 5.58
N CYS A 323 19.49 2.77 6.80
CA CYS A 323 18.98 1.91 7.87
C CYS A 323 18.15 2.75 8.84
N HIS A 324 16.85 2.46 8.91
CA HIS A 324 15.88 3.11 9.78
C HIS A 324 15.84 2.48 11.16
N ASN A 325 16.20 1.20 11.27
CA ASN A 325 16.24 0.50 12.55
C ASN A 325 17.26 -0.64 12.56
N PHE A 326 18.37 -0.44 13.27
CA PHE A 326 19.43 -1.43 13.49
C PHE A 326 19.02 -2.61 14.37
N GLU A 327 17.81 -2.64 14.94
CA GLU A 327 17.28 -3.83 15.62
C GLU A 327 17.05 -4.98 14.63
N TYR A 328 16.72 -4.68 13.37
CA TYR A 328 16.43 -5.69 12.35
C TYR A 328 17.53 -5.69 11.30
N GLN A 329 18.36 -6.75 11.29
CA GLN A 329 19.58 -6.81 10.49
C GLN A 329 19.61 -7.92 9.42
N GLY A 330 18.60 -8.79 9.40
CA GLY A 330 18.50 -9.90 8.44
C GLY A 330 19.66 -10.90 8.55
N THR A 331 19.97 -11.38 9.76
CA THR A 331 21.05 -12.37 9.92
C THR A 331 20.60 -13.77 9.52
N ALA A 332 21.48 -14.53 8.89
CA ALA A 332 21.22 -15.90 8.43
C ALA A 332 22.51 -16.74 8.41
N PRO A 333 22.43 -18.06 8.25
CA PRO A 333 23.59 -18.87 7.87
C PRO A 333 24.27 -18.34 6.61
N ALA A 334 25.60 -18.43 6.53
CA ALA A 334 26.36 -17.90 5.39
C ALA A 334 25.95 -18.49 4.04
N GLN A 335 25.60 -19.78 4.03
CA GLN A 335 25.20 -20.52 2.83
C GLN A 335 23.96 -19.94 2.15
N ASP A 336 23.08 -19.26 2.92
CA ASP A 336 21.84 -18.69 2.39
C ASP A 336 22.08 -17.53 1.41
N LEU A 337 23.29 -16.95 1.37
CA LEU A 337 23.66 -15.96 0.34
C LEU A 337 23.60 -16.56 -1.08
N ALA A 338 23.89 -17.86 -1.21
CA ALA A 338 23.86 -18.56 -2.49
C ALA A 338 22.46 -18.57 -3.13
N TYR A 339 21.39 -18.38 -2.34
CA TYR A 339 20.02 -18.30 -2.83
C TYR A 339 19.88 -17.23 -3.92
N CYS A 340 20.49 -16.05 -3.74
CA CYS A 340 20.43 -14.97 -4.73
C CYS A 340 21.63 -14.92 -5.69
N GLY A 341 22.49 -15.93 -5.64
CA GLY A 341 23.65 -16.07 -6.53
C GLY A 341 24.87 -15.26 -6.09
N LEU A 342 24.93 -14.90 -4.80
CA LEU A 342 26.11 -14.31 -4.20
C LEU A 342 27.14 -15.40 -3.83
N ASP A 343 28.42 -15.09 -4.00
CA ASP A 343 29.53 -15.99 -3.66
C ASP A 343 29.75 -16.02 -2.13
N VAL A 344 29.40 -17.14 -1.51
CA VAL A 344 29.48 -17.34 -0.06
C VAL A 344 30.93 -17.28 0.42
N GLU A 345 31.87 -17.90 -0.29
CA GLU A 345 33.28 -17.96 0.13
C GLU A 345 33.92 -16.58 0.07
N HIS A 346 33.56 -15.78 -0.94
CA HIS A 346 34.02 -14.41 -1.06
C HIS A 346 33.44 -13.48 0.03
N LEU A 347 32.18 -13.68 0.40
CA LEU A 347 31.43 -12.73 1.24
C LEU A 347 31.40 -13.07 2.72
N ASP A 348 31.53 -14.34 3.08
CA ASP A 348 31.63 -14.78 4.48
C ASP A 348 33.03 -14.48 5.02
N ARG A 349 33.35 -13.20 5.19
CA ARG A 349 34.59 -12.70 5.77
C ARG A 349 34.32 -11.57 6.74
N ALA A 350 35.22 -11.41 7.73
CA ALA A 350 35.09 -10.40 8.78
C ALA A 350 35.07 -8.96 8.24
N ASP A 351 35.81 -8.68 7.18
CA ASP A 351 35.84 -7.39 6.46
C ASP A 351 34.68 -7.23 5.46
N ARG A 352 33.83 -8.24 5.31
CA ARG A 352 32.69 -8.30 4.38
C ARG A 352 31.39 -8.49 5.15
N MET A 353 30.64 -9.58 4.91
CA MET A 353 29.29 -9.78 5.43
C MET A 353 29.22 -10.64 6.69
N ARG A 354 30.32 -11.24 7.15
CA ARG A 354 30.32 -12.13 8.32
C ARG A 354 29.84 -11.39 9.57
N ASP A 355 28.86 -11.97 10.26
CA ASP A 355 28.38 -11.45 11.54
C ASP A 355 29.38 -11.73 12.67
N ASN A 356 29.24 -11.03 13.79
CA ASN A 356 30.07 -11.34 14.97
C ASN A 356 29.71 -12.69 15.60
N SER A 357 28.51 -13.22 15.28
CA SER A 357 28.07 -14.55 15.66
C SER A 357 28.69 -15.62 14.75
N HIS A 358 29.24 -16.70 15.32
CA HIS A 358 29.91 -17.77 14.57
C HIS A 358 29.01 -18.38 13.48
N GLY A 359 29.52 -18.47 12.25
CA GLY A 359 28.87 -19.14 11.12
C GLY A 359 27.65 -18.40 10.52
N ARG A 360 27.45 -17.12 10.87
CA ARG A 360 26.33 -16.31 10.37
C ARG A 360 26.84 -15.13 9.55
N ILE A 361 25.99 -14.67 8.65
CA ILE A 361 26.16 -13.41 7.90
C ILE A 361 25.12 -12.39 8.33
N ASN A 362 25.43 -11.14 8.04
CA ASN A 362 24.61 -9.99 8.36
C ASN A 362 24.47 -9.12 7.11
N VAL A 363 23.27 -9.07 6.54
CA VAL A 363 23.07 -8.39 5.26
C VAL A 363 23.16 -6.88 5.40
N VAL A 364 22.75 -6.32 6.54
CA VAL A 364 22.96 -4.89 6.83
C VAL A 364 24.44 -4.56 6.93
N LYS A 365 25.27 -5.43 7.52
CA LYS A 365 26.74 -5.29 7.45
C LYS A 365 27.21 -5.22 6.00
N GLY A 366 26.74 -6.12 5.15
CA GLY A 366 27.01 -6.10 3.72
C GLY A 366 26.63 -4.79 3.06
N ALA A 367 25.41 -4.30 3.28
CA ALA A 367 24.98 -3.01 2.75
C ALA A 367 25.87 -1.86 3.23
N ILE A 368 26.30 -1.86 4.50
CA ILE A 368 27.24 -0.86 5.01
C ILE A 368 28.58 -0.94 4.28
N VAL A 369 29.14 -2.15 4.08
CA VAL A 369 30.43 -2.35 3.44
C VAL A 369 30.39 -1.98 1.95
N TYR A 370 29.34 -2.36 1.23
CA TYR A 370 29.26 -2.25 -0.23
C TYR A 370 28.58 -0.97 -0.76
N SER A 371 27.80 -0.26 0.04
CA SER A 371 27.18 1.00 -0.41
C SER A 371 28.19 2.14 -0.51
N ASN A 372 27.98 3.06 -1.44
CA ASN A 372 28.81 4.26 -1.57
C ASN A 372 28.56 5.23 -0.41
N ILE A 373 27.31 5.35 0.01
CA ILE A 373 26.91 6.14 1.18
C ILE A 373 25.90 5.35 2.01
N VAL A 374 26.01 5.50 3.33
CA VAL A 374 25.12 4.89 4.31
C VAL A 374 24.49 6.01 5.10
N THR A 375 23.17 6.00 5.25
CA THR A 375 22.46 7.01 6.03
C THR A 375 21.60 6.41 7.12
N THR A 376 21.25 7.23 8.10
CA THR A 376 20.26 6.90 9.11
C THR A 376 19.42 8.14 9.45
N VAL A 377 18.32 7.91 10.16
CA VAL A 377 17.15 8.80 10.24
C VAL A 377 17.24 9.93 11.27
N SER A 378 18.32 10.00 12.05
CA SER A 378 18.48 10.98 13.12
C SER A 378 19.94 11.20 13.50
N PRO A 379 20.39 12.44 13.77
CA PRO A 379 21.72 12.73 14.29
C PRO A 379 22.02 12.04 15.63
N THR A 380 21.05 12.01 16.54
CA THR A 380 21.19 11.36 17.86
C THR A 380 21.23 9.85 17.70
N TYR A 381 20.33 9.29 16.89
CA TYR A 381 20.30 7.85 16.62
C TYR A 381 21.61 7.38 15.99
N ALA A 382 22.19 8.19 15.09
CA ALA A 382 23.50 7.92 14.52
C ALA A 382 24.66 7.87 15.55
N GLN A 383 24.51 8.50 16.71
CA GLN A 383 25.46 8.37 17.82
C GLN A 383 25.18 7.08 18.60
N GLU A 384 23.91 6.80 18.90
CA GLU A 384 23.47 5.58 19.61
C GLU A 384 23.89 4.30 18.87
N VAL A 385 23.79 4.28 17.54
CA VAL A 385 24.17 3.09 16.75
C VAL A 385 25.68 2.87 16.66
N ARG A 386 26.50 3.88 17.01
CA ARG A 386 27.96 3.72 17.12
C ARG A 386 28.37 3.11 18.47
N SER A 387 27.44 3.03 19.43
CA SER A 387 27.58 2.34 20.71
C SER A 387 26.60 1.15 20.77
N GLU A 388 26.04 0.79 21.92
CA GLU A 388 25.23 -0.42 22.08
C GLU A 388 24.02 -0.52 21.13
N GLY A 389 23.49 0.63 20.67
CA GLY A 389 22.37 0.69 19.72
C GLY A 389 22.67 0.09 18.34
N GLY A 390 23.94 -0.12 17.99
CA GLY A 390 24.35 -0.74 16.73
C GLY A 390 24.19 -2.27 16.69
N ARG A 391 23.86 -2.88 17.84
CA ARG A 391 23.59 -4.32 17.99
C ARG A 391 24.64 -5.23 17.32
N GLY A 392 25.92 -4.92 17.48
CA GLY A 392 27.05 -5.68 16.92
C GLY A 392 27.71 -5.04 15.70
N LEU A 393 27.07 -4.06 15.07
CA LEU A 393 27.62 -3.37 13.88
C LEU A 393 28.43 -2.11 14.22
N GLN A 394 28.70 -1.86 15.50
CA GLN A 394 29.40 -0.64 15.95
C GLN A 394 30.75 -0.46 15.28
N ASP A 395 31.55 -1.52 15.27
CA ASP A 395 32.90 -1.44 14.73
C ASP A 395 32.89 -1.34 13.20
N THR A 396 31.93 -2.00 12.54
CA THR A 396 31.70 -1.81 11.10
C THR A 396 31.35 -0.35 10.78
N LEU A 397 30.45 0.26 11.55
CA LEU A 397 30.07 1.66 11.39
C LEU A 397 31.21 2.64 11.69
N LYS A 398 32.11 2.30 12.64
CA LYS A 398 33.32 3.09 12.91
C LYS A 398 34.30 3.01 11.74
N ILE A 399 34.57 1.81 11.23
CA ILE A 399 35.44 1.58 10.06
C ILE A 399 34.93 2.37 8.85
N HIS A 400 33.62 2.34 8.60
CA HIS A 400 32.98 3.02 7.48
C HIS A 400 32.43 4.42 7.82
N SER A 401 32.93 5.05 8.88
CA SER A 401 32.42 6.33 9.39
C SER A 401 32.43 7.47 8.36
N LYS A 402 33.40 7.49 7.44
CA LYS A 402 33.51 8.51 6.38
C LYS A 402 32.30 8.55 5.43
N LYS A 403 31.66 7.41 5.21
CA LYS A 403 30.48 7.29 4.35
C LYS A 403 29.17 7.16 5.12
N PHE A 404 29.21 7.23 6.45
CA PHE A 404 28.04 7.13 7.31
C PHE A 404 27.49 8.53 7.68
N VAL A 405 26.41 8.91 7.02
CA VAL A 405 25.77 10.23 7.09
C VAL A 405 24.47 10.16 7.90
N ARG A 406 24.05 11.30 8.44
CA ARG A 406 22.95 11.42 9.40
C ARG A 406 21.96 12.41 8.82
N ILE A 407 20.80 11.92 8.38
CA ILE A 407 19.80 12.74 7.72
C ILE A 407 18.52 12.63 8.54
N LEU A 408 18.11 13.75 9.13
CA LEU A 408 16.89 13.80 9.91
C LEU A 408 15.69 13.58 8.97
N ASN A 409 14.81 12.65 9.32
CA ASN A 409 13.58 12.45 8.57
C ASN A 409 12.71 13.71 8.57
N GLY A 410 12.15 14.03 7.41
CA GLY A 410 11.09 15.03 7.28
C GLY A 410 9.71 14.45 7.56
N ILE A 411 8.70 15.29 7.39
CA ILE A 411 7.28 14.91 7.34
C ILE A 411 6.67 15.38 6.03
N ASP A 412 5.62 14.70 5.58
CA ASP A 412 4.80 15.18 4.47
C ASP A 412 3.87 16.29 4.97
N THR A 413 4.24 17.54 4.68
CA THR A 413 3.47 18.72 5.08
C THR A 413 2.22 18.95 4.24
N ASP A 414 2.04 18.24 3.12
CA ASP A 414 0.81 18.32 2.34
C ASP A 414 -0.27 17.45 3.01
N THR A 415 0.14 16.26 3.50
CA THR A 415 -0.73 15.32 4.23
C THR A 415 -0.96 15.76 5.69
N TRP A 416 0.10 16.14 6.41
CA TRP A 416 0.05 16.49 7.84
C TRP A 416 -0.02 18.00 8.04
N ASN A 417 -1.14 18.61 7.67
CA ASN A 417 -1.34 20.06 7.77
C ASN A 417 -2.65 20.42 8.49
N PRO A 418 -2.59 20.93 9.74
CA PRO A 418 -3.81 21.23 10.51
C PRO A 418 -4.68 22.32 9.89
N SER A 419 -4.15 23.13 8.96
CA SER A 419 -4.90 24.20 8.28
C SER A 419 -5.75 23.71 7.12
N THR A 420 -5.44 22.52 6.57
CA THR A 420 -6.15 21.94 5.41
C THR A 420 -6.67 20.54 5.67
N ASP A 421 -6.32 19.93 6.80
CA ASP A 421 -6.73 18.58 7.17
C ASP A 421 -8.26 18.49 7.31
N ARG A 422 -8.85 17.58 6.53
CA ARG A 422 -10.29 17.33 6.47
C ARG A 422 -10.79 16.36 7.56
N PHE A 423 -9.88 15.65 8.21
CA PHE A 423 -10.19 14.76 9.35
C PHE A 423 -10.35 15.54 10.65
N LEU A 424 -9.83 16.77 10.72
CA LEU A 424 -10.09 17.68 11.82
C LEU A 424 -11.49 18.27 11.68
N LYS A 425 -12.22 18.35 12.82
CA LYS A 425 -13.53 19.00 12.86
C LYS A 425 -13.41 20.50 12.55
N VAL A 426 -12.36 21.12 13.08
CA VAL A 426 -12.06 22.54 12.87
C VAL A 426 -10.58 22.67 12.55
N GLN A 427 -10.26 23.15 11.35
CA GLN A 427 -8.88 23.44 10.97
C GLN A 427 -8.28 24.52 11.89
N TYR A 428 -6.96 24.49 12.06
CA TYR A 428 -6.25 25.44 12.90
C TYR A 428 -4.83 25.68 12.39
N SER A 429 -4.17 26.72 12.90
CA SER A 429 -2.81 27.08 12.50
C SER A 429 -1.96 27.49 13.70
N ALA A 430 -0.68 27.75 13.50
CA ALA A 430 0.18 28.30 14.55
C ALA A 430 -0.30 29.67 15.06
N ASN A 431 -1.01 30.43 14.22
CA ASN A 431 -1.52 31.77 14.56
C ASN A 431 -2.93 31.75 15.16
N ASP A 432 -3.67 30.64 14.99
CA ASP A 432 -5.00 30.44 15.56
C ASP A 432 -5.13 29.02 16.08
N LEU A 433 -5.04 28.89 17.41
CA LEU A 433 -5.14 27.61 18.13
C LEU A 433 -6.57 27.31 18.60
N TYR A 434 -7.56 28.16 18.31
CA TYR A 434 -8.94 27.95 18.76
C TYR A 434 -9.48 26.59 18.30
N GLY A 435 -9.21 26.22 17.03
CA GLY A 435 -9.63 24.92 16.48
C GLY A 435 -9.09 23.71 17.25
N LYS A 436 -7.94 23.83 17.94
CA LYS A 436 -7.40 22.75 18.79
C LYS A 436 -8.34 22.42 19.96
N SER A 437 -8.93 23.43 20.58
CA SER A 437 -9.90 23.25 21.68
C SER A 437 -11.19 22.57 21.19
N ALA A 438 -11.69 22.98 20.02
CA ALA A 438 -12.87 22.39 19.39
C ALA A 438 -12.64 20.93 18.96
N ASN A 439 -11.46 20.63 18.41
CA ASN A 439 -11.04 19.27 18.05
C ASN A 439 -10.92 18.38 19.29
N LYS A 440 -10.34 18.88 20.39
CA LYS A 440 -10.29 18.15 21.67
C LYS A 440 -11.69 17.79 22.16
N ALA A 441 -12.60 18.77 22.22
CA ALA A 441 -13.99 18.53 22.64
C ALA A 441 -14.71 17.53 21.73
N ALA A 442 -14.48 17.61 20.41
CA ALA A 442 -15.03 16.67 19.44
C ALA A 442 -14.51 15.24 19.65
N LEU A 443 -13.20 15.07 19.84
CA LEU A 443 -12.56 13.78 20.09
C LEU A 443 -13.06 13.15 21.39
N THR A 444 -13.10 13.91 22.50
CA THR A 444 -13.62 13.44 23.79
C THR A 444 -15.08 12.98 23.67
N LYS A 445 -15.91 13.73 22.92
CA LYS A 445 -17.30 13.37 22.65
C LYS A 445 -17.41 12.09 21.81
N GLN A 446 -16.60 11.97 20.75
CA GLN A 446 -16.58 10.80 19.88
C GLN A 446 -16.18 9.53 20.64
N LEU A 447 -15.21 9.65 21.55
CA LEU A 447 -14.74 8.56 22.42
C LEU A 447 -15.65 8.31 23.64
N LYS A 448 -16.77 9.03 23.77
CA LYS A 448 -17.73 8.92 24.89
C LYS A 448 -17.07 9.02 26.27
N MET A 449 -16.00 9.78 26.38
CA MET A 449 -15.34 10.02 27.66
C MET A 449 -16.21 10.97 28.49
N SER A 450 -16.21 10.79 29.82
CA SER A 450 -16.93 11.66 30.76
C SER A 450 -16.68 13.12 30.42
N SER A 451 -17.74 13.93 30.37
CA SER A 451 -17.74 15.32 29.92
C SER A 451 -16.64 16.11 30.63
N ALA A 452 -15.51 16.26 29.95
CA ALA A 452 -14.31 16.84 30.51
C ALA A 452 -14.53 18.33 30.77
N ASN A 453 -14.01 18.81 31.89
CA ASN A 453 -13.75 20.23 32.02
C ASN A 453 -12.75 20.61 30.91
N ALA A 454 -13.00 21.67 30.14
CA ALA A 454 -12.18 22.01 28.97
C ALA A 454 -10.69 22.22 29.32
N SER A 455 -10.42 22.55 30.59
CA SER A 455 -9.10 22.75 31.18
C SER A 455 -8.30 21.47 31.49
N GLN A 456 -8.93 20.28 31.55
CA GLN A 456 -8.21 19.04 31.88
C GLN A 456 -7.22 18.65 30.78
N PRO A 457 -5.96 18.28 31.08
CA PRO A 457 -5.02 17.87 30.06
C PRO A 457 -5.45 16.55 29.39
N LEU A 458 -5.31 16.46 28.07
CA LEU A 458 -5.53 15.24 27.29
C LEU A 458 -4.20 14.78 26.71
N VAL A 459 -3.73 13.61 27.14
CA VAL A 459 -2.50 12.97 26.68
C VAL A 459 -2.86 11.94 25.60
N GLY A 460 -2.30 12.09 24.41
CA GLY A 460 -2.46 11.13 23.31
C GLY A 460 -1.16 10.35 23.08
N CYS A 461 -1.25 9.02 23.04
CA CYS A 461 -0.15 8.13 22.70
C CYS A 461 -0.55 7.26 21.51
N ILE A 462 0.12 7.45 20.38
CA ILE A 462 -0.11 6.68 19.15
C ILE A 462 1.18 5.93 18.83
N THR A 463 1.21 4.62 19.08
CA THR A 463 2.42 3.80 18.89
C THR A 463 2.09 2.31 18.79
N ARG A 464 2.96 1.56 18.12
CA ARG A 464 3.00 0.09 18.30
C ARG A 464 3.34 -0.25 19.75
N LEU A 465 2.69 -1.26 20.30
CA LEU A 465 2.87 -1.72 21.67
C LEU A 465 3.89 -2.87 21.70
N VAL A 466 5.18 -2.52 21.58
CA VAL A 466 6.31 -3.47 21.65
C VAL A 466 7.27 -3.07 22.75
N PRO A 467 8.08 -3.99 23.32
CA PRO A 467 8.99 -3.68 24.43
C PRO A 467 9.88 -2.45 24.18
N GLN A 468 10.37 -2.29 22.95
CA GLN A 468 11.17 -1.13 22.52
C GLN A 468 10.48 0.23 22.75
N LYS A 469 9.14 0.27 22.76
CA LYS A 469 8.35 1.49 22.97
C LYS A 469 8.04 1.74 24.45
N GLY A 470 8.62 0.96 25.36
CA GLY A 470 8.45 1.15 26.80
C GLY A 470 7.01 0.92 27.25
N VAL A 471 6.40 -0.20 26.84
CA VAL A 471 4.99 -0.52 27.18
C VAL A 471 4.68 -0.44 28.68
N HIS A 472 5.63 -0.80 29.54
CA HIS A 472 5.50 -0.66 30.98
C HIS A 472 5.45 0.81 31.43
N LEU A 473 6.21 1.70 30.78
CA LEU A 473 6.17 3.15 31.01
C LEU A 473 4.87 3.77 30.50
N ILE A 474 4.36 3.32 29.33
CA ILE A 474 3.06 3.76 28.82
C ILE A 474 1.97 3.40 29.82
N ARG A 475 1.98 2.17 30.33
CA ARG A 475 1.03 1.72 31.36
C ARG A 475 1.14 2.58 32.63
N HIS A 476 2.35 2.86 33.10
CA HIS A 476 2.56 3.74 34.25
C HIS A 476 2.04 5.16 33.99
N ALA A 477 2.30 5.72 32.81
CA ALA A 477 1.85 7.06 32.42
C ALA A 477 0.32 7.17 32.36
N ILE A 478 -0.37 6.10 31.96
CA ILE A 478 -1.85 6.04 31.98
C ILE A 478 -2.36 6.22 33.42
N TYR A 479 -1.88 5.42 34.36
CA TYR A 479 -2.28 5.55 35.77
C TYR A 479 -1.92 6.92 36.34
N LYS A 480 -0.71 7.41 36.05
CA LYS A 480 -0.27 8.69 36.56
C LYS A 480 -1.10 9.86 36.02
N THR A 481 -1.52 9.79 34.77
CA THR A 481 -2.39 10.79 34.15
C THR A 481 -3.76 10.82 34.82
N ALA A 482 -4.32 9.65 35.14
CA ALA A 482 -5.60 9.54 35.83
C ALA A 482 -5.52 10.05 37.28
N GLU A 483 -4.45 9.73 38.02
CA GLU A 483 -4.20 10.24 39.38
C GLU A 483 -4.16 11.76 39.44
N LEU A 484 -3.61 12.40 38.42
CA LEU A 484 -3.50 13.87 38.31
C LEU A 484 -4.75 14.54 37.74
N GLY A 485 -5.85 13.79 37.54
CA GLY A 485 -7.11 14.32 37.01
C GLY A 485 -7.09 14.64 35.52
N GLY A 486 -6.12 14.11 34.77
CA GLY A 486 -6.02 14.21 33.32
C GLY A 486 -6.72 13.06 32.59
N GLN A 487 -6.71 13.14 31.26
CA GLN A 487 -7.25 12.12 30.37
C GLN A 487 -6.13 11.52 29.50
N PHE A 488 -6.21 10.22 29.22
CA PHE A 488 -5.23 9.52 28.38
C PHE A 488 -5.94 8.76 27.25
N ILE A 489 -5.45 8.91 26.03
CA ILE A 489 -5.87 8.15 24.85
C ILE A 489 -4.68 7.33 24.36
N LEU A 490 -4.85 6.02 24.27
CA LEU A 490 -3.88 5.10 23.69
C LEU A 490 -4.43 4.53 22.38
N LEU A 491 -3.72 4.72 21.28
CA LEU A 491 -4.00 4.08 20.00
C LEU A 491 -2.79 3.23 19.58
N GLY A 492 -2.94 1.92 19.60
CA GLY A 492 -1.86 1.00 19.30
C GLY A 492 -2.28 -0.45 19.35
N SER A 493 -1.51 -1.31 18.69
CA SER A 493 -1.64 -2.76 18.76
C SER A 493 -0.29 -3.40 19.05
N SER A 494 -0.32 -4.59 19.64
CA SER A 494 0.84 -5.42 19.92
C SER A 494 0.78 -6.71 19.09
N PRO A 495 1.87 -7.08 18.39
CA PRO A 495 2.00 -8.43 17.82
C PRO A 495 2.27 -9.49 18.89
N VAL A 496 2.65 -9.09 20.11
CA VAL A 496 2.87 -9.99 21.25
C VAL A 496 1.55 -10.15 22.02
N PRO A 497 0.95 -11.36 22.05
CA PRO A 497 -0.37 -11.57 22.67
C PRO A 497 -0.44 -11.14 24.14
N ASN A 498 0.58 -11.45 24.94
CA ASN A 498 0.60 -11.11 26.37
C ASN A 498 0.56 -9.59 26.61
N ILE A 499 1.30 -8.81 25.80
CA ILE A 499 1.26 -7.35 25.87
C ILE A 499 -0.10 -6.83 25.42
N GLN A 500 -0.68 -7.40 24.35
CA GLN A 500 -2.00 -7.01 23.86
C GLN A 500 -3.07 -7.17 24.97
N VAL A 501 -3.05 -8.31 25.66
CA VAL A 501 -3.99 -8.60 26.77
C VAL A 501 -3.82 -7.63 27.94
N CYS A 502 -2.58 -7.25 28.28
CA CYS A 502 -2.32 -6.28 29.36
C CYS A 502 -3.01 -4.91 29.14
N PHE A 503 -3.28 -4.52 27.90
CA PHE A 503 -3.97 -3.27 27.57
C PHE A 503 -5.46 -3.48 27.25
N LEU A 504 -5.93 -4.72 27.13
CA LEU A 504 -7.35 -5.07 26.95
C LEU A 504 -8.08 -5.29 28.29
N GLY A 505 -7.38 -5.75 29.33
CA GLY A 505 -7.98 -6.12 30.62
C GLY A 505 -8.14 -5.00 31.66
N GLY A 506 -7.69 -3.77 31.37
CA GLY A 506 -7.89 -2.62 32.24
C GLY A 506 -9.07 -1.78 31.76
N VAL A 507 -9.82 -1.15 32.67
CA VAL A 507 -10.87 -0.16 32.34
C VAL A 507 -10.21 1.06 31.69
N PHE A 508 -9.89 0.96 30.40
CA PHE A 508 -9.30 2.00 29.59
C PHE A 508 -10.04 2.02 28.26
N TYR A 509 -10.71 3.15 28.00
CA TYR A 509 -11.65 3.29 26.90
C TYR A 509 -10.95 3.12 25.53
N TYR A 510 -11.37 2.05 24.85
CA TYR A 510 -11.36 1.73 23.41
C TYR A 510 -10.02 1.78 22.65
N ILE A 511 -9.46 0.59 22.47
CA ILE A 511 -8.66 0.20 21.31
C ILE A 511 -9.64 -0.11 20.15
N TRP A 512 -9.43 0.46 18.97
CA TRP A 512 -10.16 0.09 17.75
C TRP A 512 -9.47 -1.09 17.06
N PRO A 513 -10.14 -2.23 16.87
CA PRO A 513 -9.79 -3.16 15.81
C PRO A 513 -10.89 -3.14 14.75
N TYR A 514 -10.56 -2.82 13.50
CA TYR A 514 -11.29 -3.41 12.38
C TYR A 514 -10.34 -3.68 11.22
N LEU A 515 -10.15 -4.97 10.96
CA LEU A 515 -10.07 -5.57 9.64
C LEU A 515 -10.65 -6.98 9.80
N ASN A 516 -11.97 -7.09 9.56
CA ASN A 516 -12.71 -8.27 9.08
C ASN A 516 -14.21 -8.03 9.28
N LEU A 517 -14.82 -7.32 8.33
CA LEU A 517 -16.22 -7.54 8.02
C LEU A 517 -16.31 -8.85 7.22
N GLU A 518 -17.31 -9.67 7.56
CA GLU A 518 -17.63 -11.00 7.02
C GLU A 518 -16.92 -12.20 7.66
N ARG A 519 -17.50 -12.68 8.77
CA ARG A 519 -17.78 -14.11 9.00
C ARG A 519 -18.88 -14.23 10.06
N LYS A 520 -20.13 -14.33 9.61
CA LYS A 520 -21.24 -14.78 10.46
C LYS A 520 -21.03 -16.27 10.75
N GLY A 521 -21.11 -16.63 12.04
CA GLY A 521 -21.51 -17.96 12.50
C GLY A 521 -20.37 -18.93 12.80
N LYS A 522 -19.95 -19.00 14.06
CA LYS A 522 -19.74 -20.24 14.84
C LYS A 522 -19.40 -19.88 16.29
N GLN A 523 -20.26 -20.29 17.22
CA GLN A 523 -19.99 -20.25 18.65
C GLN A 523 -18.85 -21.22 19.00
N PRO A 524 -17.90 -20.86 19.87
CA PRO A 524 -16.97 -21.83 20.46
C PRO A 524 -17.63 -22.56 21.62
N SER A 525 -17.66 -23.89 21.54
CA SER A 525 -17.92 -24.80 22.65
C SER A 525 -16.79 -24.76 23.68
N VAL A 526 -17.16 -24.65 24.95
CA VAL A 526 -16.26 -24.77 26.11
C VAL A 526 -15.81 -26.24 26.23
N PRO A 527 -14.52 -26.55 26.40
CA PRO A 527 -14.10 -27.87 26.84
C PRO A 527 -14.20 -27.96 28.36
N HIS A 528 -14.96 -28.96 28.83
CA HIS A 528 -14.79 -29.51 30.17
C HIS A 528 -13.61 -30.50 30.15
N GLU A 529 -12.84 -30.44 31.23
CA GLU A 529 -11.70 -31.28 31.66
C GLU A 529 -10.33 -31.01 31.00
#